data_AF-W6K6J3-F1
#
_entry.id   AF-W6K6J3-F1
#
_cell.length_a   1.000
_cell.length_b   1.000
_cell.length_c   1.000
_cell.angle_alpha   90.00
_cell.angle_beta   90.00
_cell.angle_gamma   90.00
#
_symmetry.space_group_name_H-M   'P 1'
#
loop_
_entity.id
_entity.type
_entity.pdbx_description
1 polymer ?
#
loop_
_entity_poly.entity_id
_entity_poly.type
_entity_poly.pdbx_seq_one_letter_code
_entity_poly.pdbx_strand_id
1 'polypeptide(L)'
;MSGRVSGAVEAILNQLSGDLERLVKDGIQTAIDLRTLPLTDPEIIQLIAFLGEGEVSATVNAQGRSDVRETVYPGLWLVTHFDGSERQQGQLIEVTDIPEILKTQRADALAGQQALSKRLATD
;
A
#
# COMPACT_ATOMS: atom_id res chain seq x y z
N MET A 1 3.96 24.43 -2.13
CA MET A 1 3.59 25.34 -1.01
C MET A 1 4.31 24.85 0.23
N SER A 2 5.30 25.59 0.74
CA SER A 2 6.04 25.21 1.96
C SER A 2 5.32 25.77 3.19
N GLY A 3 4.21 25.14 3.58
CA GLY A 3 3.65 25.28 4.93
C GLY A 3 4.34 24.27 5.84
N ARG A 4 4.72 24.67 7.06
CA ARG A 4 5.23 23.72 8.07
C ARG A 4 4.21 22.58 8.24
N VAL A 5 4.69 21.34 8.21
CA VAL A 5 3.90 20.18 8.65
C VAL A 5 3.57 20.32 10.14
N SER A 6 2.43 19.76 10.57
CA SER A 6 2.14 19.67 12.00
C SER A 6 3.18 18.78 12.70
N GLY A 7 3.42 18.98 13.99
CA GLY A 7 4.36 18.14 14.74
C GLY A 7 3.93 16.66 14.79
N ALA A 8 2.62 16.39 14.72
CA ALA A 8 2.10 15.03 14.67
C ALA A 8 2.38 14.38 13.30
N VAL A 9 2.19 15.12 12.20
CA VAL A 9 2.56 14.66 10.85
C VAL A 9 4.07 14.42 10.76
N GLU A 10 4.88 15.33 11.28
CA GLU A 10 6.34 15.19 11.32
C GLU A 10 6.78 13.93 12.08
N ALA A 11 6.12 13.59 13.19
CA ALA A 11 6.40 12.36 13.92
C ALA A 11 6.12 11.10 13.09
N ILE A 12 5.03 11.06 12.34
CA ILE A 12 4.71 9.93 11.45
C ILE A 12 5.70 9.85 10.29
N LEU A 13 6.08 10.97 9.68
CA LEU A 13 7.09 11.00 8.63
C LEU A 13 8.45 10.49 9.11
N ASN A 14 8.86 10.87 10.33
CA ASN A 14 10.08 10.35 10.95
C ASN A 14 10.00 8.84 11.22
N GLN A 15 8.84 8.34 11.67
CA GLN A 15 8.63 6.89 11.83
C GLN A 15 8.76 6.16 10.48
N LEU A 16 8.12 6.66 9.42
CA LEU A 16 8.21 6.06 8.08
C LEU A 16 9.65 6.08 7.54
N SER A 17 10.41 7.15 7.80
CA SER A 17 11.84 7.20 7.45
C SER A 17 12.65 6.11 8.16
N GLY A 18 12.39 5.88 9.45
CA GLY A 18 13.05 4.81 10.21
C GLY A 18 12.65 3.41 9.75
N ASP A 19 11.38 3.21 9.40
CA ASP A 19 10.92 1.93 8.84
C ASP A 19 11.50 1.67 7.45
N LEU A 20 11.66 2.71 6.61
CA LEU A 20 12.38 2.60 5.34
C LEU A 20 13.85 2.21 5.54
N GLU A 21 14.53 2.78 6.54
CA GLU A 21 15.90 2.37 6.86
C GLU A 21 15.97 0.87 7.21
N ARG A 22 14.99 0.37 7.96
CA ARG A 22 14.89 -1.07 8.32
C ARG A 22 14.54 -1.95 7.12
N LEU A 23 13.70 -1.47 6.20
CA LEU A 23 13.44 -2.16 4.94
C LEU A 23 14.74 -2.30 4.13
N VAL A 24 15.45 -1.19 3.94
CA VAL A 24 16.69 -1.15 3.14
C VAL A 24 17.79 -2.03 3.74
N LYS A 25 17.95 -1.97 5.07
CA LYS A 25 19.06 -2.65 5.76
C LYS A 25 18.78 -4.13 6.01
N ASP A 26 17.57 -4.45 6.45
CA ASP A 26 17.23 -5.75 7.04
C ASP A 26 16.10 -6.47 6.28
N GLY A 27 15.52 -5.84 5.25
CA GLY A 27 14.36 -6.39 4.51
C GLY A 27 13.08 -6.43 5.34
N ILE A 28 13.03 -5.70 6.47
CA ILE A 28 11.88 -5.71 7.36
C ILE A 28 10.78 -4.81 6.78
N GLN A 29 9.66 -5.45 6.43
CA GLN A 29 8.46 -4.79 5.95
C GLN A 29 7.54 -4.42 7.11
N THR A 30 6.90 -3.26 7.05
CA THR A 30 5.92 -2.80 8.04
C THR A 30 4.70 -2.20 7.36
N ALA A 31 3.63 -2.01 8.12
CA ALA A 31 2.44 -1.30 7.64
C ALA A 31 1.83 -0.49 8.78
N ILE A 32 1.28 0.67 8.45
CA ILE A 32 0.55 1.56 9.36
C ILE A 32 -0.86 1.72 8.84
N ASP A 33 -1.88 1.32 9.63
CA ASP A 33 -3.27 1.65 9.34
C ASP A 33 -3.55 3.10 9.75
N LEU A 34 -3.84 3.96 8.77
CA LEU A 34 -4.05 5.39 8.99
C LEU A 34 -5.20 5.69 9.96
N ARG A 35 -6.18 4.79 10.10
CA ARG A 35 -7.31 4.95 11.03
C ARG A 35 -6.89 4.77 12.48
N THR A 36 -5.72 4.16 12.73
CA THR A 36 -5.18 3.94 14.07
C THR A 36 -4.29 5.08 14.54
N LEU A 37 -3.91 5.98 13.64
CA LEU A 37 -3.05 7.10 13.96
C LEU A 37 -3.83 8.16 14.76
N PRO A 38 -3.18 8.81 15.75
CA PRO A 38 -3.76 9.92 16.49
C PRO A 38 -3.67 11.22 15.68
N LEU A 39 -4.12 11.19 14.42
CA LEU A 39 -4.12 12.33 13.51
C LEU A 39 -5.55 12.79 13.24
N THR A 40 -5.71 14.10 13.07
CA THR A 40 -6.95 14.69 12.57
C THR A 40 -7.06 14.53 11.04
N ASP A 41 -8.27 14.65 10.48
CA ASP A 41 -8.46 14.56 9.02
C ASP A 41 -7.57 15.55 8.24
N PRO A 42 -7.41 16.83 8.64
CA PRO A 42 -6.48 17.75 7.96
C PRO A 42 -5.02 17.29 8.01
N GLU A 43 -4.61 16.62 9.08
CA GLU A 43 -3.25 16.09 9.22
C GLU A 43 -3.04 14.84 8.37
N ILE A 44 -4.05 13.97 8.24
CA ILE A 44 -4.02 12.86 7.29
C ILE A 44 -3.92 13.39 5.85
N ILE A 45 -4.70 14.41 5.50
CA ILE A 45 -4.61 15.06 4.18
C ILE A 45 -3.21 15.64 3.96
N GLN A 46 -2.66 16.31 4.96
CA GLN A 46 -1.31 16.87 4.89
C GLN A 46 -0.24 15.77 4.74
N LEU A 47 -0.35 14.66 5.48
CA LEU A 47 0.54 13.51 5.37
C LEU A 47 0.48 12.89 3.97
N ILE A 48 -0.72 12.62 3.45
CA ILE A 48 -0.89 12.04 2.11
C ILE A 48 -0.36 12.99 1.03
N ALA A 49 -0.61 14.30 1.16
CA ALA A 49 -0.09 15.29 0.23
C ALA A 49 1.44 15.39 0.28
N PHE A 50 2.05 15.22 1.46
CA PHE A 50 3.50 15.20 1.62
C PHE A 50 4.12 13.95 0.97
N LEU A 51 3.49 12.79 1.13
CA LEU A 51 3.92 11.54 0.50
C LEU A 51 3.78 11.60 -1.03
N GLY A 52 2.78 12.31 -1.54
CA GLY A 52 2.59 12.48 -2.98
C GLY A 52 2.35 11.14 -3.72
N GLU A 53 2.50 11.16 -5.04
CA GLU A 53 2.25 10.01 -5.92
C GLU A 53 3.50 9.69 -6.74
N GLY A 54 3.90 8.43 -6.71
CA GLY A 54 5.05 7.90 -7.43
C GLY A 54 4.70 7.38 -8.82
N GLU A 55 5.54 6.46 -9.32
CA GLU A 55 5.46 5.97 -10.68
C GLU A 55 4.52 4.78 -10.83
N VAL A 56 4.38 3.96 -9.79
CA VAL A 56 3.64 2.70 -9.85
C VAL A 56 2.26 2.84 -9.20
N SER A 57 1.24 2.36 -9.91
CA SER A 57 -0.11 2.20 -9.39
C SER A 57 -0.75 0.92 -9.90
N ALA A 58 -1.68 0.37 -9.12
CA ALA A 58 -2.44 -0.82 -9.46
C ALA A 58 -3.84 -0.76 -8.82
N THR A 59 -4.79 -1.39 -9.50
CA THR A 59 -6.13 -1.64 -8.95
C THR A 59 -6.36 -3.14 -8.87
N VAL A 60 -6.76 -3.62 -7.69
CA VAL A 60 -7.11 -5.02 -7.45
C VAL A 60 -8.61 -5.14 -7.24
N ASN A 61 -9.27 -5.97 -8.04
CA ASN A 61 -10.70 -6.23 -7.91
C ASN A 61 -10.89 -7.65 -7.36
N ALA A 62 -10.97 -7.77 -6.04
CA ALA A 62 -11.13 -9.05 -5.34
C ALA A 62 -11.99 -8.84 -4.09
N GLN A 63 -13.28 -9.25 -4.15
CA GLN A 63 -14.26 -9.05 -3.06
C GLN A 63 -14.41 -7.58 -2.62
N GLY A 64 -14.18 -6.65 -3.55
CA GLY A 64 -14.05 -5.22 -3.32
C GLY A 64 -12.92 -4.64 -4.18
N ARG A 65 -12.91 -3.32 -4.39
CA ARG A 65 -11.79 -2.64 -5.08
C ARG A 65 -10.71 -2.32 -4.05
N SER A 66 -9.45 -2.49 -4.42
CA SER A 66 -8.33 -1.90 -3.69
C SER A 66 -7.47 -1.10 -4.65
N ASP A 67 -7.16 0.13 -4.27
CA ASP A 67 -6.27 1.00 -5.02
C ASP A 67 -4.92 1.03 -4.30
N VAL A 68 -3.86 0.72 -5.03
CA VAL A 68 -2.48 0.63 -4.55
C VAL A 68 -1.67 1.63 -5.34
N ARG A 69 -0.95 2.53 -4.65
CA ARG A 69 0.03 3.40 -5.33
C ARG A 69 1.31 3.54 -4.53
N GLU A 70 2.41 3.64 -5.25
CA GLU A 70 3.67 4.11 -4.70
C GLU A 70 3.59 5.61 -4.43
N THR A 71 4.30 6.07 -3.41
CA THR A 71 4.45 7.51 -3.12
C THR A 71 5.63 8.08 -3.90
N VAL A 72 5.93 9.38 -3.79
CA VAL A 72 7.17 9.94 -4.41
C VAL A 72 8.45 9.38 -3.76
N TYR A 73 8.31 8.64 -2.66
CA TYR A 73 9.38 7.96 -1.95
C TYR A 73 9.25 6.45 -2.17
N PRO A 74 10.11 5.84 -3.03
CA PRO A 74 10.05 4.42 -3.31
C PRO A 74 10.18 3.55 -2.05
N GLY A 75 9.42 2.46 -2.02
CA GLY A 75 9.28 1.60 -0.84
C GLY A 75 8.19 2.03 0.14
N LEU A 76 7.59 3.22 -0.04
CA LEU A 76 6.34 3.61 0.64
C LEU A 76 5.17 3.50 -0.32
N TRP A 77 4.13 2.79 0.12
CA TRP A 77 2.94 2.51 -0.67
C TRP A 77 1.69 2.90 0.08
N LEU A 78 0.76 3.59 -0.57
CA LEU A 78 -0.58 3.81 -0.05
C LEU A 78 -1.53 2.75 -0.62
N VAL A 79 -2.13 1.97 0.27
CA VAL A 79 -3.10 0.91 -0.06
C VAL A 79 -4.45 1.30 0.51
N THR A 80 -5.43 1.51 -0.36
CA THR A 80 -6.80 1.89 0.03
C THR A 80 -7.77 0.79 -0.35
N HIS A 81 -8.49 0.25 0.63
CA HIS A 81 -9.49 -0.80 0.43
C HIS A 81 -10.89 -0.22 0.43
N PHE A 82 -11.71 -0.67 -0.52
CA PHE A 82 -13.12 -0.34 -0.66
C PHE A 82 -13.98 -1.59 -0.52
N ASP A 83 -15.16 -1.46 0.07
CA ASP A 83 -16.18 -2.51 0.03
C ASP A 83 -16.87 -2.59 -1.34
N GLY A 84 -17.78 -3.56 -1.51
CA GLY A 84 -18.58 -3.72 -2.72
C GLY A 84 -19.56 -2.57 -3.03
N SER A 85 -19.67 -1.57 -2.16
CA SER A 85 -20.45 -0.34 -2.34
C SER A 85 -19.57 0.90 -2.52
N GLU A 86 -18.29 0.70 -2.86
CA GLU A 86 -17.28 1.77 -3.05
C GLU A 86 -17.02 2.62 -1.79
N ARG A 87 -17.35 2.12 -0.60
CA ARG A 87 -17.02 2.82 0.65
C ARG A 87 -15.63 2.43 1.10
N GLN A 88 -14.80 3.41 1.43
CA GLN A 88 -13.45 3.18 1.96
C GLN A 88 -13.55 2.45 3.30
N GLN A 89 -13.01 1.24 3.36
CA GLN A 89 -12.98 0.40 4.56
C GLN A 89 -11.67 0.55 5.32
N GLY A 90 -10.56 0.83 4.63
CA GLY A 90 -9.25 0.95 5.25
C GLY A 90 -8.27 1.65 4.34
N GLN A 91 -7.25 2.26 4.95
CA GLN A 91 -6.16 2.88 4.23
C GLN A 91 -4.87 2.65 5.02
N LEU A 92 -3.89 2.04 4.37
CA LEU A 92 -2.60 1.69 4.95
C LEU A 92 -1.47 2.39 4.22
N ILE A 93 -0.42 2.74 4.97
CA ILE A 93 0.89 2.97 4.39
C ILE A 93 1.70 1.68 4.61
N GLU A 94 2.04 0.98 3.53
CA GLU A 94 2.96 -0.16 3.57
C GLU A 94 4.38 0.31 3.27
N VAL A 95 5.33 -0.11 4.10
CA VAL A 95 6.78 0.07 3.89
C VAL A 95 7.33 -1.26 3.38
N THR A 96 7.46 -1.39 2.06
CA THR A 96 7.72 -2.66 1.40
C THR A 96 8.22 -2.50 -0.04
N ASP A 97 8.93 -3.49 -0.56
CA ASP A 97 9.34 -3.55 -1.97
C ASP A 97 8.12 -3.75 -2.89
N ILE A 98 7.15 -4.57 -2.46
CA ILE A 98 5.93 -4.88 -3.20
C ILE A 98 4.78 -5.06 -2.19
N PRO A 99 3.68 -4.29 -2.32
CA PRO A 99 2.51 -4.43 -1.48
C PRO A 99 1.96 -5.86 -1.43
N GLU A 100 1.54 -6.30 -0.25
CA GLU A 100 1.16 -7.70 -0.04
C GLU A 100 0.00 -8.12 -0.95
N ILE A 101 -0.97 -7.23 -1.17
CA ILE A 101 -2.13 -7.48 -2.05
C ILE A 101 -1.76 -7.69 -3.52
N LEU A 102 -0.58 -7.25 -3.96
CA LEU A 102 -0.12 -7.46 -5.34
C LEU A 102 0.59 -8.79 -5.54
N LYS A 103 0.97 -9.49 -4.45
CA LYS A 103 1.65 -10.78 -4.53
C LYS A 103 0.63 -11.89 -4.83
N THR A 104 0.84 -12.59 -5.95
CA THR A 104 0.04 -13.78 -6.26
C THR A 104 0.26 -14.85 -5.21
N GLN A 105 -0.84 -15.34 -4.63
CA GLN A 105 -0.79 -16.44 -3.67
C GLN A 105 -0.44 -17.75 -4.36
N ARG A 106 0.35 -18.61 -3.68
CA ARG A 106 0.80 -19.89 -4.28
C ARG A 106 -0.34 -20.80 -4.71
N ALA A 107 -1.46 -20.77 -3.99
CA ALA A 107 -2.65 -21.54 -4.34
C ALA A 107 -3.25 -21.08 -5.68
N ASP A 108 -3.35 -19.76 -5.91
CA ASP A 108 -3.86 -19.20 -7.16
C ASP A 108 -2.91 -19.48 -8.33
N ALA A 109 -1.60 -19.37 -8.09
CA ALA A 109 -0.59 -19.73 -9.09
C ALA A 109 -0.69 -21.22 -9.50
N LEU A 110 -0.91 -22.12 -8.53
CA LEU A 110 -1.14 -23.54 -8.79
C LEU A 110 -2.42 -23.76 -9.59
N ALA A 111 -3.52 -23.09 -9.24
CA ALA A 111 -4.76 -23.17 -10.00
C ALA A 111 -4.58 -22.71 -11.46
N GLY A 112 -3.84 -21.62 -11.66
CA GLY A 112 -3.47 -21.12 -12.98
C GLY A 112 -2.63 -22.13 -13.78
N GLN A 113 -1.62 -22.73 -13.16
CA GLN A 113 -0.78 -23.76 -13.79
C GLN A 113 -1.59 -24.98 -14.22
N GLN A 114 -2.51 -25.46 -13.38
CA GLN A 114 -3.36 -26.60 -13.69
C GLN A 114 -4.36 -26.27 -14.82
N ALA A 115 -4.96 -25.09 -14.80
CA ALA A 115 -5.88 -24.65 -15.84
C ALA A 115 -5.20 -24.55 -17.21
N LEU A 116 -3.99 -23.97 -17.26
CA LEU A 116 -3.21 -23.88 -18.49
C LEU A 116 -2.82 -25.27 -19.01
N SER A 117 -2.33 -26.14 -18.13
CA SER A 117 -1.93 -27.51 -18.49
C SER A 117 -3.09 -28.33 -19.07
N LYS A 118 -4.30 -28.21 -18.48
CA LYS A 118 -5.50 -28.88 -19.00
C LYS A 118 -5.86 -28.40 -20.40
N ARG A 119 -5.77 -27.10 -20.65
CA ARG A 119 -6.07 -26.52 -21.97
C ARG A 119 -5.13 -27.06 -23.04
N LEU A 120 -3.82 -27.09 -22.77
CA LEU A 120 -2.81 -27.61 -23.70
C LEU A 120 -2.95 -29.11 -23.99
N ALA A 121 -3.55 -29.90 -23.09
CA ALA A 121 -3.77 -31.34 -23.29
C ALA A 121 -5.05 -31.67 -24.09
N THR A 122 -5.88 -30.66 -24.38
CA THR A 122 -7.15 -30.81 -25.10
C THR A 122 -7.03 -30.32 -26.56
N ASP A 123 -5.88 -29.76 -26.94
CA ASP A 123 -5.48 -29.40 -28.31
C ASP A 123 -4.62 -30.51 -28.93
#